data_AF-A0A3C0S9J3-F1
#
_entry.id   AF-A0A3C0S9J3-F1
#
_cell.length_a   1.000
_cell.length_b   1.000
_cell.length_c   1.000
_cell.angle_alpha   90.00
_cell.angle_beta   90.00
_cell.angle_gamma   90.00
#
_symmetry.space_group_name_H-M   'P 1'
#
loop_
_entity.id
_entity.type
_entity.pdbx_description
1 polymer ?
#
loop_
_entity_poly.entity_id
_entity_poly.type
_entity_poly.pdbx_seq_one_letter_code
_entity_poly.pdbx_strand_id
1 'polypeptide(L)' 'KGGHIRLGKRLETELLKITVPAHKPVKKSTLSKIIKQAKLDLEIFLKLV' A
#
# COMPACT_ATOMS: atom_id res chain seq x y z
N LYS A 1 15.43 -10.46 -7.70
CA LYS A 1 15.26 -9.11 -7.08
C LYS A 1 14.06 -9.14 -6.12
N GLY A 2 14.23 -9.66 -4.90
CA GLY A 2 13.14 -10.02 -3.97
C GLY A 2 12.75 -8.94 -2.92
N GLY A 3 12.98 -7.66 -3.18
CA GLY A 3 12.79 -6.60 -2.18
C GLY A 3 11.41 -5.92 -2.17
N HIS A 4 10.51 -6.27 -3.11
CA HIS A 4 9.22 -5.62 -3.28
C HIS A 4 8.13 -6.64 -3.58
N ILE A 5 6.96 -6.43 -3.00
CA ILE A 5 5.73 -7.19 -3.20
C ILE A 5 4.81 -6.36 -4.09
N ARG A 6 4.26 -6.96 -5.15
CA ARG A 6 3.25 -6.33 -6.00
C ARG A 6 1.90 -6.90 -5.64
N LEU A 7 0.96 -6.02 -5.33
CA LEU A 7 -0.41 -6.35 -4.96
C LEU A 7 -1.36 -5.82 -6.02
N GLY A 8 -2.40 -6.59 -6.34
CA GLY A 8 -3.45 -6.21 -7.26
C GLY A 8 -4.81 -6.54 -6.65
N LYS A 9 -5.70 -5.55 -6.53
CA LYS A 9 -7.08 -5.73 -6.08
C LYS A 9 -8.04 -5.27 -7.18
N ARG A 10 -8.93 -6.16 -7.62
CA ARG A 10 -10.03 -5.77 -8.51
C ARG A 10 -11.07 -5.01 -7.70
N LEU A 11 -11.32 -3.78 -8.10
CA LEU A 11 -12.45 -2.97 -7.70
C LEU A 11 -13.50 -3.04 -8.81
N GLU A 12 -14.73 -2.64 -8.53
CA GLU A 12 -15.84 -2.70 -9.49
C GLU A 12 -15.53 -1.95 -10.80
N THR A 13 -14.78 -0.85 -10.70
CA THR A 13 -14.44 0.04 -11.82
C THR A 13 -13.00 -0.10 -12.33
N GLU A 14 -12.07 -0.62 -11.52
CA GLU A 14 -10.66 -0.63 -11.89
C GLU A 14 -9.83 -1.73 -11.19
N LEU A 15 -8.63 -1.97 -11.69
CA LEU A 15 -7.65 -2.83 -11.03
C LEU A 15 -6.65 -1.96 -10.26
N LEU A 16 -6.78 -1.93 -8.94
CA LEU A 16 -5.86 -1.23 -8.06
C LEU A 16 -4.54 -2.01 -7.95
N LYS A 17 -3.44 -1.44 -8.44
CA LYS A 17 -2.10 -2.04 -8.38
C LYS A 17 -1.19 -1.23 -7.48
N ILE A 18 -0.57 -1.89 -6.50
CA ILE A 18 0.30 -1.24 -5.50
C ILE A 18 1.59 -2.06 -5.38
N THR A 19 2.73 -1.37 -5.23
CA THR A 19 4.02 -2.02 -4.94
C THR A 19 4.48 -1.62 -3.54
N VAL A 20 4.70 -2.61 -2.68
CA VAL A 20 5.06 -2.43 -1.28
C VAL A 20 6.45 -3.02 -1.05
N PRO A 21 7.37 -2.33 -0.35
CA PRO A 21 8.64 -2.93 0.04
C PRO A 21 8.42 -4.15 0.96
N ALA A 22 9.18 -5.22 0.74
CA ALA A 22 9.06 -6.46 1.52
C ALA A 22 9.77 -6.42 2.89
N HIS A 23 10.53 -5.35 3.16
CA HIS A 23 11.32 -5.21 4.38
C HIS A 23 10.64 -4.32 5.41
N LYS A 24 10.98 -4.53 6.68
CA LYS A 24 10.64 -3.64 7.80
C LYS A 24 11.97 -3.15 8.42
N PRO A 25 12.10 -1.88 8.83
CA PRO A 25 11.10 -0.79 8.80
C PRO A 25 11.03 -0.07 7.43
N VAL A 26 9.87 0.53 7.14
CA VAL A 26 9.64 1.32 5.92
C VAL A 26 9.67 2.81 6.28
N LYS A 27 10.29 3.64 5.44
CA LYS A 27 10.32 5.11 5.64
C LYS A 27 8.89 5.68 5.69
N LYS A 28 8.64 6.65 6.58
CA LYS A 28 7.34 7.34 6.71
C LYS A 28 6.84 7.88 5.37
N SER A 29 7.71 8.50 4.58
CA SER A 29 7.37 9.03 3.25
C SER A 29 6.93 7.94 2.27
N THR A 30 7.55 6.76 2.33
CA THR A 30 7.16 5.60 1.52
C THR A 30 5.82 5.04 1.98
N LEU A 31 5.58 4.93 3.29
CA LEU A 31 4.29 4.51 3.84
C LEU A 31 3.17 5.47 3.42
N SER A 32 3.38 6.78 3.54
CA SER A 32 2.39 7.78 3.09
C SER A 32 2.09 7.68 1.59
N LYS A 33 3.08 7.37 0.75
CA LYS A 33 2.86 7.12 -0.69
C LYS A 33 2.03 5.87 -0.92
N ILE A 34 2.29 4.79 -0.19
CA ILE A 34 1.54 3.53 -0.30
C ILE A 34 0.08 3.74 0.11
N ILE A 35 -0.19 4.41 1.22
CA ILE A 35 -1.55 4.71 1.70
C ILE A 35 -2.33 5.55 0.67
N LYS A 36 -1.68 6.58 0.12
CA LYS A 36 -2.27 7.40 -0.95
C LYS A 36 -2.57 6.58 -2.21
N GLN A 37 -1.63 5.72 -2.63
CA GLN A 37 -1.84 4.81 -3.77
C GLN A 37 -2.95 3.79 -3.50
N ALA A 38 -3.13 3.37 -2.25
CA ALA A 38 -4.19 2.47 -1.84
C ALA A 38 -5.58 3.12 -1.81
N LYS A 39 -5.67 4.45 -2.04
CA LYS A 39 -6.89 5.23 -1.87
C LYS A 39 -7.52 5.01 -0.49
N LEU A 40 -6.67 4.82 0.53
CA LEU A 40 -7.08 4.55 1.89
C LEU A 40 -6.86 5.82 2.74
N ASP A 41 -7.82 6.12 3.61
CA ASP A 41 -7.63 7.17 4.60
C ASP A 41 -6.67 6.72 5.73
N LEU A 42 -5.95 7.68 6.31
CA LEU A 42 -5.00 7.39 7.40
C LEU A 42 -5.71 6.81 8.63
N GLU A 43 -6.89 7.32 8.98
CA GLU A 43 -7.65 6.84 10.14
C GLU A 43 -8.16 5.42 9.91
N ILE A 44 -8.62 5.12 8.69
CA ILE A 44 -9.05 3.77 8.32
C ILE A 44 -7.84 2.82 8.38
N PHE A 45 -6.68 3.24 7.87
CA PHE A 45 -5.46 2.44 7.95
C PHE A 45 -5.07 2.07 9.38
N LEU A 46 -5.15 3.04 10.31
CA LEU A 46 -4.81 2.80 11.72
C LEU A 46 -5.78 1.84 12.43
N LYS A 47 -7.00 1.66 11.90
CA LYS A 47 -8.00 0.72 12.42
C LYS A 47 -7.86 -0.72 11.90
N LEU A 48 -7.00 -0.96 10.90
CA LEU A 48 -6.79 -2.29 10.31
C LEU A 48 -5.82 -3.17 11.10
N VAL A 49 -5.26 -2.67 12.20
CA VAL A 49 -4.27 -3.35 13.05
C VAL A 49 -4.90 -3.84 14.33
#